data_AF-A0A257N654-F1
#
_entry.id   AF-A0A257N654-F1
#
_cell.length_a   1.000
_cell.length_b   1.000
_cell.length_c   1.000
_cell.angle_alpha   90.00
_cell.angle_beta   90.00
_cell.angle_gamma   90.00
#
_symmetry.space_group_name_H-M   'P 1'
#
loop_
_entity.id
_entity.type
_entity.pdbx_description
1 polymer ?
#
loop_
_entity_poly.entity_id
_entity_poly.type
_entity_poly.pdbx_seq_one_letter_code
_entity_poly.pdbx_strand_id
1 'polypeptide(L)'
;MDVIARIAQELAVRSQQVSATVALLDEGATVPFIARYRKEVTGNLDDTQLRFLAERLSYLRELNDRRETVLNNITSQGKLTPELQQAINNADTKTLLEDLYLPYKPKRRTKAQIAREAGLQPLADTLLADRSLVPEQIAAQFIDAEKGIVDTASALEGARQIIMEQVAENAEVLTELRERVWQQGIVHATVVAGKEAEAAKFKDYFDYAEAIHKIPSHRALALLRGRNEDLLQLTLKPAVDEQLAHEQCAQVVSRHLHIKDTAKPADAWLSETARLAWKIKLFTRIDVDLKLKLREAAELESIRVFASNLKDLLLAAPAGAKTTMGLDPGIRTGVKVAVVDATGKLLDTTTIYPHPPRQQWHESIATLAKLIKQHQVQLVSIGNGTGSRETDTLVADVMKQYSDLKFTKITVSEAGASVYSASELAAKEFPDLDVSLRGAVSIARRLQDPLAELVKIDPKSIGVGQYQHDVNQVQLARGLDAVVEDCVNAVGVDVNTASVALLKQVSGLSASVSENIVAFRNENGAFKNRKQLKKVPRLGDKAYEQAAGFLRV
;
A
#
# COMPACT_ATOMS: atom_id res chain seq x y z
N MET A 1 -14.08 -3.08 22.16
CA MET A 1 -14.92 -2.94 20.96
C MET A 1 -15.30 -4.32 20.45
N ASP A 2 -16.57 -4.52 20.12
CA ASP A 2 -17.03 -5.76 19.45
C ASP A 2 -16.64 -5.71 17.95
N VAL A 3 -15.67 -6.55 17.58
CA VAL A 3 -15.15 -6.64 16.22
C VAL A 3 -16.21 -7.13 15.24
N ILE A 4 -17.04 -8.08 15.67
CA ILE A 4 -18.04 -8.72 14.80
C ILE A 4 -19.12 -7.70 14.46
N ALA A 5 -19.65 -7.00 15.46
CA ALA A 5 -20.67 -5.98 15.26
C ALA A 5 -20.17 -4.84 14.36
N ARG A 6 -18.91 -4.41 14.53
CA ARG A 6 -18.34 -3.33 13.72
C ARG A 6 -18.20 -3.72 12.25
N ILE A 7 -17.65 -4.89 11.97
CA ILE A 7 -17.52 -5.39 10.59
C ILE A 7 -18.90 -5.57 9.95
N ALA A 8 -19.88 -6.07 10.71
CA ALA A 8 -21.24 -6.24 10.23
C ALA A 8 -21.86 -4.90 9.79
N GLN A 9 -21.63 -3.83 10.57
CA GLN A 9 -22.06 -2.48 10.22
C GLN A 9 -21.33 -1.94 8.99
N GLU A 10 -20.00 -2.09 8.91
CA GLU A 10 -19.18 -1.60 7.80
C GLU A 10 -19.53 -2.29 6.46
N LEU A 11 -19.88 -3.58 6.50
CA LEU A 11 -20.30 -4.37 5.33
C LEU A 11 -21.81 -4.32 5.06
N ALA A 12 -22.60 -3.74 5.97
CA ALA A 12 -24.06 -3.82 5.95
C ALA A 12 -24.61 -5.27 5.86
N VAL A 13 -24.02 -6.19 6.63
CA VAL A 13 -24.39 -7.61 6.71
C VAL A 13 -24.77 -8.00 8.15
N ARG A 14 -25.30 -9.22 8.35
CA ARG A 14 -25.69 -9.69 9.69
C ARG A 14 -24.46 -10.13 10.50
N SER A 15 -24.44 -9.83 11.80
CA SER A 15 -23.35 -10.24 12.71
C SER A 15 -23.10 -11.76 12.71
N GLN A 16 -24.15 -12.57 12.51
CA GLN A 16 -24.02 -14.03 12.38
C GLN A 16 -23.15 -14.44 11.18
N GLN A 17 -23.28 -13.75 10.05
CA GLN A 17 -22.48 -14.01 8.85
C GLN A 17 -21.01 -13.71 9.08
N VAL A 18 -20.73 -12.59 9.77
CA VAL A 18 -19.37 -12.20 10.16
C VAL A 18 -18.79 -13.22 11.14
N SER A 19 -19.51 -13.56 12.22
CA SER A 19 -19.06 -14.53 13.21
C SER A 19 -18.71 -15.89 12.60
N ALA A 20 -19.56 -16.40 11.71
CA ALA A 20 -19.33 -17.66 11.03
C ALA A 20 -18.09 -17.60 10.11
N THR A 21 -17.91 -16.48 9.41
CA THR A 21 -16.72 -16.26 8.56
C THR A 21 -15.44 -16.16 9.39
N VAL A 22 -15.46 -15.42 10.50
CA VAL A 22 -14.30 -15.30 11.41
C VAL A 22 -13.90 -16.67 11.94
N ALA A 23 -14.85 -17.50 12.36
CA ALA A 23 -14.56 -18.86 12.82
C ALA A 23 -13.85 -19.69 11.73
N LEU A 24 -14.32 -19.63 10.48
CA LEU A 24 -13.69 -20.33 9.37
C LEU A 24 -12.26 -19.82 9.09
N LEU A 25 -12.05 -18.50 9.14
CA LEU A 25 -10.72 -17.89 8.95
C LEU A 25 -9.75 -18.27 10.09
N ASP A 26 -10.22 -18.28 11.33
CA ASP A 26 -9.42 -18.69 12.49
C ASP A 26 -9.10 -20.19 12.47
N GLU A 27 -10.01 -21.00 11.92
CA GLU A 27 -9.76 -22.39 11.56
C GLU A 27 -8.80 -22.51 10.35
N GLY A 28 -8.30 -21.42 9.77
CA GLY A 28 -7.33 -21.46 8.68
C GLY A 28 -7.93 -21.82 7.31
N ALA A 29 -9.24 -21.66 7.13
CA ALA A 29 -9.84 -21.70 5.80
C ALA A 29 -9.43 -20.45 5.00
N THR A 30 -9.19 -20.61 3.70
CA THR A 30 -8.83 -19.49 2.82
C THR A 30 -10.08 -18.74 2.36
N VAL A 31 -9.90 -17.49 1.93
CA VAL A 31 -11.00 -16.70 1.35
C VAL A 31 -11.63 -17.39 0.12
N PRO A 32 -10.85 -17.86 -0.88
CA PRO A 32 -11.44 -18.58 -2.02
C PRO A 32 -12.21 -19.83 -1.60
N PHE A 33 -11.72 -20.58 -0.61
CA PHE A 33 -12.40 -21.77 -0.11
C PHE A 33 -13.74 -21.43 0.53
N ILE A 34 -13.77 -20.42 1.40
CA ILE A 34 -14.99 -19.96 2.07
C ILE A 34 -16.02 -19.50 1.04
N ALA A 35 -15.59 -18.65 0.11
CA ALA A 35 -16.45 -18.09 -0.91
C ALA A 35 -17.07 -19.16 -1.82
N ARG A 36 -16.37 -20.26 -2.09
CA ARG A 36 -16.83 -21.31 -3.01
C ARG A 36 -17.58 -22.44 -2.30
N TYR A 37 -17.11 -22.87 -1.13
CA TYR A 37 -17.55 -24.12 -0.49
C TYR A 37 -18.19 -23.93 0.89
N ARG A 38 -18.28 -22.70 1.40
CA ARG A 38 -18.94 -22.37 2.68
C ARG A 38 -19.97 -21.24 2.56
N LYS A 39 -20.51 -21.05 1.35
CA LYS A 39 -21.55 -20.05 1.06
C LYS A 39 -22.74 -20.12 2.01
N GLU A 40 -23.25 -21.32 2.29
CA GLU A 40 -24.40 -21.49 3.16
C GLU A 40 -24.10 -21.07 4.61
N VAL A 41 -22.88 -21.35 5.07
CA VAL A 41 -22.42 -21.02 6.43
C VAL A 41 -22.23 -19.51 6.61
N THR A 42 -21.78 -18.81 5.57
CA THR A 42 -21.57 -17.35 5.59
C THR A 42 -22.79 -16.55 5.13
N GLY A 43 -23.86 -17.21 4.65
CA GLY A 43 -25.02 -16.54 4.08
C GLY A 43 -24.74 -15.86 2.73
N ASN A 44 -23.92 -16.50 1.88
CA ASN A 44 -23.54 -16.07 0.53
C ASN A 44 -22.72 -14.77 0.46
N LEU A 45 -21.78 -14.57 1.40
CA LEU A 45 -20.79 -13.49 1.22
C LEU A 45 -19.92 -13.76 0.00
N ASP A 46 -19.70 -12.74 -0.82
CA ASP A 46 -18.84 -12.82 -2.01
C ASP A 46 -17.35 -12.59 -1.69
N ASP A 47 -16.47 -12.83 -2.67
CA ASP A 47 -15.02 -12.68 -2.53
C ASP A 47 -14.62 -11.27 -2.03
N THR A 48 -15.30 -10.22 -2.52
CA THR A 48 -14.98 -8.83 -2.17
C THR A 48 -15.33 -8.54 -0.71
N GLN A 49 -16.50 -9.02 -0.27
CA GLN A 49 -16.94 -8.91 1.12
C GLN A 49 -16.03 -9.71 2.05
N LEU A 50 -15.62 -10.92 1.67
CA LEU A 50 -14.74 -11.77 2.45
C LEU A 50 -13.31 -11.20 2.58
N ARG A 51 -12.77 -10.62 1.49
CA ARG A 51 -11.47 -9.93 1.52
C ARG A 51 -11.51 -8.70 2.43
N PHE A 52 -12.53 -7.86 2.29
CA PHE A 52 -12.73 -6.71 3.18
C PHE A 52 -12.87 -7.16 4.65
N LEU A 53 -13.65 -8.20 4.90
CA LEU A 53 -13.82 -8.79 6.24
C LEU A 53 -12.47 -9.22 6.82
N ALA A 54 -11.65 -9.96 6.07
CA ALA A 54 -10.35 -10.44 6.52
C ALA A 54 -9.39 -9.29 6.85
N GLU A 55 -9.35 -8.25 6.00
CA GLU A 55 -8.53 -7.05 6.24
C GLU A 55 -8.99 -6.29 7.48
N ARG A 56 -10.30 -6.02 7.59
CA ARG A 56 -10.88 -5.31 8.73
C ARG A 56 -10.76 -6.10 10.03
N LEU A 57 -10.88 -7.42 9.98
CA LEU A 57 -10.65 -8.31 11.13
C LEU A 57 -9.24 -8.13 11.67
N SER A 58 -8.22 -8.15 10.80
CA SER A 58 -6.84 -7.92 11.20
C SER A 58 -6.65 -6.54 11.84
N TYR A 59 -7.15 -5.49 11.19
CA TYR A 59 -7.04 -4.12 11.71
C TYR A 59 -7.69 -3.95 13.08
N LEU A 60 -8.92 -4.46 13.25
CA LEU A 60 -9.68 -4.31 14.49
C LEU A 60 -9.12 -5.14 15.63
N ARG A 61 -8.53 -6.32 15.34
CA ARG A 61 -7.76 -7.11 16.31
C ARG A 61 -6.54 -6.34 16.79
N GLU A 62 -5.73 -5.80 15.88
CA GLU A 62 -4.59 -4.95 16.25
C GLU A 62 -5.00 -3.73 17.08
N LEU A 63 -6.14 -3.11 16.76
CA LEU A 63 -6.68 -1.99 17.53
C LEU A 63 -7.10 -2.44 18.94
N ASN A 64 -7.71 -3.62 19.08
CA ASN A 64 -8.07 -4.20 20.38
C ASN A 64 -6.85 -4.54 21.22
N ASP A 65 -5.84 -5.19 20.65
CA ASP A 65 -4.59 -5.52 21.34
C ASP A 65 -3.86 -4.25 21.82
N ARG A 66 -3.84 -3.23 20.96
CA ARG A 66 -3.28 -1.93 21.32
C ARG A 66 -4.09 -1.26 22.43
N ARG A 67 -5.43 -1.35 22.38
CA ARG A 67 -6.32 -0.79 23.41
C ARG A 67 -6.04 -1.43 24.76
N GLU A 68 -5.90 -2.74 24.81
CA GLU A 68 -5.56 -3.46 26.04
C GLU A 68 -4.20 -3.01 26.60
N THR A 69 -3.20 -2.88 25.73
CA THR A 69 -1.88 -2.35 26.11
C THR A 69 -1.97 -0.96 26.74
N VAL A 70 -2.77 -0.07 26.14
CA VAL A 70 -3.00 1.30 26.63
C VAL A 70 -3.69 1.27 28.00
N LEU A 71 -4.76 0.48 28.16
CA LEU A 71 -5.48 0.32 29.43
C LEU A 71 -4.56 -0.20 30.54
N ASN A 72 -3.76 -1.23 30.26
CA ASN A 72 -2.83 -1.81 31.23
C ASN A 72 -1.78 -0.81 31.66
N ASN A 73 -1.24 -0.02 30.71
CA ASN A 73 -0.25 1.01 31.04
C ASN A 73 -0.84 2.12 31.93
N ILE A 74 -2.02 2.64 31.60
CA ILE A 74 -2.67 3.69 32.40
C ILE A 74 -3.08 3.16 33.79
N THR A 75 -3.52 1.91 33.86
CA THR A 75 -3.85 1.23 35.13
C THR A 75 -2.62 1.10 36.02
N SER A 76 -1.47 0.70 35.48
CA SER A 76 -0.22 0.60 36.24
C SER A 76 0.27 1.94 36.82
N GLN A 77 -0.17 3.07 36.25
CA GLN A 77 0.12 4.41 36.75
C GLN A 77 -0.89 4.89 37.81
N GLY A 78 -1.96 4.12 38.07
CA GLY A 78 -3.05 4.52 38.97
C GLY A 78 -3.86 5.71 38.45
N LYS A 79 -3.88 5.93 37.13
CA LYS A 79 -4.52 7.09 36.48
C LYS A 79 -5.78 6.74 35.68
N LEU A 80 -6.21 5.48 35.69
CA LEU A 80 -7.38 5.04 34.92
C LEU A 80 -8.68 5.43 35.65
N THR A 81 -9.33 6.50 35.20
CA THR A 81 -10.68 6.85 35.69
C THR A 81 -11.75 6.10 34.90
N PRO A 82 -12.97 5.92 35.45
CA PRO A 82 -14.09 5.29 34.75
C PRO A 82 -14.43 5.98 33.41
N GLU A 83 -14.36 7.31 33.37
CA GLU A 83 -14.65 8.12 32.18
C GLU A 83 -13.59 7.89 31.09
N LEU A 84 -12.31 7.86 31.48
CA LEU A 84 -11.20 7.58 30.56
C LEU A 84 -11.27 6.14 30.04
N GLN A 85 -11.60 5.18 30.91
CA GLN A 85 -11.78 3.79 30.50
C GLN A 85 -12.89 3.67 29.46
N GLN A 86 -14.02 4.35 29.67
CA GLN A 86 -15.12 4.38 28.71
C GLN A 86 -14.70 5.03 27.38
N ALA A 87 -13.99 6.17 27.42
CA ALA A 87 -13.49 6.85 26.23
C ALA A 87 -12.54 5.95 25.41
N ILE A 88 -11.63 5.24 26.08
CA ILE A 88 -10.69 4.30 25.44
C ILE A 88 -11.44 3.11 24.83
N ASN A 89 -12.44 2.57 25.53
CA ASN A 89 -13.27 1.48 25.02
C ASN A 89 -14.09 1.86 23.78
N ASN A 90 -14.52 3.11 23.72
CA ASN A 90 -15.27 3.69 22.60
C ASN A 90 -14.38 4.29 21.50
N ALA A 91 -13.05 4.21 21.63
CA ALA A 91 -12.15 4.73 20.60
C ALA A 91 -12.20 3.86 19.34
N ASP A 92 -12.76 4.43 18.26
CA ASP A 92 -13.01 3.73 17.00
C ASP A 92 -11.83 3.70 16.02
N THR A 93 -10.78 4.48 16.29
CA THR A 93 -9.60 4.59 15.42
C THR A 93 -8.32 4.50 16.23
N LYS A 94 -7.25 4.02 15.60
CA LYS A 94 -5.90 4.03 16.19
C LYS A 94 -5.47 5.45 16.59
N THR A 95 -5.82 6.46 15.80
CA THR A 95 -5.51 7.87 16.08
C THR A 95 -6.16 8.36 17.37
N LEU A 96 -7.47 8.16 17.52
CA LEU A 96 -8.18 8.57 18.74
C LEU A 96 -7.68 7.82 19.97
N LEU A 97 -7.38 6.52 19.83
CA LEU A 97 -6.79 5.73 20.91
C LEU A 97 -5.42 6.27 21.34
N GLU A 98 -4.55 6.60 20.38
CA GLU A 98 -3.25 7.20 20.69
C GLU A 98 -3.40 8.59 21.29
N ASP A 99 -4.35 9.42 20.84
CA ASP A 99 -4.62 10.75 21.39
C ASP A 99 -5.05 10.68 22.86
N LEU A 100 -5.94 9.75 23.22
CA LEU A 100 -6.33 9.49 24.62
C LEU A 100 -5.17 8.97 25.47
N TYR A 101 -4.21 8.26 24.86
CA TYR A 101 -3.04 7.70 25.54
C TYR A 101 -1.91 8.72 25.74
N LEU A 102 -1.87 9.82 24.98
CA LEU A 102 -0.75 10.79 25.00
C LEU A 102 -0.33 11.25 26.39
N PRO A 103 -1.24 11.65 27.30
CA PRO A 103 -0.84 12.18 28.61
C PRO A 103 -0.07 11.17 29.47
N TYR A 104 -0.27 9.87 29.20
CA TYR A 104 0.25 8.75 29.99
C TYR A 104 1.44 8.07 29.33
N LYS A 105 1.77 8.42 28.09
CA LYS A 105 2.88 7.82 27.35
C LYS A 105 4.22 8.25 27.98
N PRO A 106 5.17 7.33 28.18
CA PRO A 106 6.51 7.69 28.67
C PRO A 106 7.15 8.76 27.79
N LYS A 107 7.53 9.89 28.40
CA LYS A 107 8.06 11.05 27.67
C LYS A 107 9.58 11.10 27.75
N ARG A 108 10.19 11.56 26.67
CA ARG A 108 11.57 12.09 26.71
C ARG A 108 11.56 13.37 27.55
N ARG A 109 12.70 13.75 28.13
CA ARG A 109 12.85 14.98 28.92
C ARG A 109 12.52 16.23 28.09
N THR A 110 11.25 16.67 28.11
CA THR A 110 10.76 17.84 27.36
C THR A 110 11.03 19.14 28.13
N LYS A 111 10.91 20.30 27.47
CA LYS A 111 10.97 21.60 28.16
C LYS A 111 9.93 21.70 29.29
N ALA A 112 8.73 21.14 29.09
CA ALA A 112 7.70 21.08 30.12
C ALA A 112 8.10 20.17 31.29
N GLN A 113 8.72 19.01 31.01
CA GLN A 113 9.21 18.12 32.05
C GLN A 113 10.36 18.75 32.86
N ILE A 114 11.29 19.45 32.19
CA ILE A 114 12.35 20.23 32.85
C ILE A 114 11.72 21.30 33.75
N ALA A 115 10.70 22.01 33.27
CA ALA A 115 9.98 22.99 34.08
C ALA A 115 9.26 22.36 35.29
N ARG A 116 8.67 21.17 35.15
CA ARG A 116 8.08 20.43 36.28
C ARG A 116 9.13 19.99 37.30
N GLU A 117 10.26 19.46 36.84
CA GLU A 117 11.42 19.10 37.68
C GLU A 117 11.97 20.32 38.42
N ALA A 118 11.97 21.49 37.78
CA ALA A 118 12.37 22.76 38.38
C ALA A 118 11.33 23.34 39.35
N GLY A 119 10.17 22.70 39.52
CA GLY A 119 9.14 23.13 40.46
C GLY A 119 8.18 24.21 39.95
N LEU A 120 8.04 24.37 38.63
CA LEU A 120 7.17 25.39 38.00
C LEU A 120 5.71 24.93 37.79
N GLN A 121 5.36 23.69 38.13
CA GLN A 121 3.96 23.20 38.03
C GLN A 121 2.99 24.03 38.88
N PRO A 122 3.29 24.38 40.16
CA PRO A 122 2.41 25.23 40.96
C PRO A 122 2.20 26.62 40.37
N LEU A 123 3.21 27.19 39.68
CA LEU A 123 3.07 28.48 38.98
C LEU A 123 2.05 28.37 37.84
N ALA A 124 2.15 27.32 37.01
CA ALA A 124 1.19 27.07 35.93
C ALA A 124 -0.23 26.87 36.47
N ASP A 125 -0.39 26.05 37.51
CA ASP A 125 -1.70 25.76 38.11
C ASP A 125 -2.32 27.01 38.75
N THR A 126 -1.53 27.85 39.40
CA THR A 126 -1.98 29.10 40.02
C THR A 126 -2.49 30.10 38.99
N LEU A 127 -1.76 30.29 37.88
CA LEU A 127 -2.18 31.16 36.79
C LEU A 127 -3.41 30.62 36.04
N LEU A 128 -3.62 29.30 36.05
CA LEU A 128 -4.83 28.68 35.52
C LEU A 128 -6.04 28.84 36.47
N ALA A 129 -5.82 28.88 37.78
CA ALA A 129 -6.90 28.95 38.77
C ALA A 129 -7.41 30.39 38.98
N ASP A 130 -6.51 31.37 39.13
CA ASP A 130 -6.87 32.76 39.41
C ASP A 130 -6.43 33.70 38.29
N ARG A 131 -7.42 34.22 37.56
CA ARG A 131 -7.20 35.06 36.38
C ARG A 131 -6.82 36.50 36.72
N SER A 132 -7.00 36.93 37.97
CA SER A 132 -6.73 38.30 38.42
C SER A 132 -5.26 38.56 38.74
N LEU A 133 -4.47 37.50 38.91
CA LEU A 133 -3.07 37.58 39.28
C LEU A 133 -2.22 38.19 38.16
N VAL A 134 -1.20 38.96 38.55
CA VAL A 134 -0.18 39.50 37.64
C VAL A 134 0.91 38.43 37.47
N PRO A 135 1.06 37.82 36.27
CA PRO A 135 1.96 36.69 36.06
C PRO A 135 3.40 36.96 36.51
N GLU A 136 3.93 38.15 36.24
CA GLU A 136 5.29 38.56 36.57
C GLU A 136 5.53 38.60 38.08
N GLN A 137 4.53 39.00 38.87
CA GLN A 137 4.64 39.09 40.33
C GLN A 137 4.65 37.70 40.98
N ILE A 138 3.82 36.79 40.49
CA ILE A 138 3.80 35.41 41.00
C ILE A 138 5.05 34.67 40.54
N ALA A 139 5.48 34.86 39.29
CA ALA A 139 6.68 34.23 38.75
C ALA A 139 7.97 34.62 39.50
N ALA A 140 8.03 35.81 40.11
CA ALA A 140 9.16 36.24 40.92
C ALA A 140 9.44 35.31 42.12
N GLN A 141 8.41 34.63 42.63
CA GLN A 141 8.54 33.68 43.75
C GLN A 141 9.17 32.34 43.34
N PHE A 142 9.31 32.10 42.05
CA PHE A 142 9.83 30.85 41.48
C PHE A 142 11.22 31.03 40.86
N ILE A 143 11.87 32.18 41.04
CA ILE A 143 13.25 32.41 40.57
C ILE A 143 14.20 31.56 41.42
N ASP A 144 14.93 30.68 40.74
CA ASP A 144 15.85 29.73 41.35
C ASP A 144 16.96 29.40 40.35
N ALA A 145 18.10 30.08 40.51
CA ALA A 145 19.24 29.94 39.60
C ALA A 145 19.84 28.52 39.64
N GLU A 146 19.75 27.81 40.76
CA GLU A 146 20.26 26.43 40.89
C GLU A 146 19.41 25.44 40.08
N LYS A 147 18.11 25.74 39.91
CA LYS A 147 17.20 24.98 39.05
C LYS A 147 17.13 25.49 37.61
N GLY A 148 18.01 26.43 37.24
CA GLY A 148 18.10 26.99 35.88
C GLY A 148 17.05 28.07 35.57
N ILE A 149 16.39 28.64 36.58
CA ILE A 149 15.39 29.71 36.44
C ILE A 149 16.05 31.03 36.81
N VAL A 150 16.59 31.73 35.81
CA VAL A 150 17.45 32.91 36.01
C VAL A 150 16.67 34.21 36.22
N ASP A 151 15.43 34.29 35.74
CA ASP A 151 14.57 35.47 35.83
C ASP A 151 13.07 35.11 35.75
N THR A 152 12.20 36.11 35.94
CA THR A 152 10.74 35.95 35.84
C THR A 152 10.29 35.47 34.46
N ALA A 153 10.98 35.91 33.39
CA ALA A 153 10.68 35.50 32.03
C ALA A 153 10.92 33.99 31.82
N SER A 154 12.01 33.46 32.35
CA SER A 154 12.33 32.02 32.32
C SER A 154 11.33 31.20 33.12
N ALA A 155 10.89 31.69 34.28
CA ALA A 155 9.85 31.04 35.09
C ALA A 155 8.51 30.98 34.33
N LEU A 156 8.09 32.11 33.74
CA LEU A 156 6.87 32.18 32.92
C LEU A 156 6.98 31.30 31.67
N GLU A 157 8.11 31.29 30.98
CA GLU A 157 8.29 30.41 29.82
C GLU A 157 8.24 28.93 30.21
N GLY A 158 8.82 28.54 31.35
CA GLY A 158 8.68 27.18 31.87
C GLY A 158 7.22 26.82 32.18
N ALA A 159 6.48 27.69 32.86
CA ALA A 159 5.05 27.51 33.10
C ALA A 159 4.25 27.46 31.78
N ARG A 160 4.61 28.27 30.79
CA ARG A 160 4.01 28.25 29.44
C ARG A 160 4.19 26.91 28.77
N GLN A 161 5.39 26.34 28.81
CA GLN A 161 5.68 25.03 28.22
C GLN A 161 4.84 23.92 28.88
N ILE A 162 4.61 23.99 30.19
CA ILE A 162 3.72 23.06 30.91
C ILE A 162 2.30 23.12 30.37
N ILE A 163 1.72 24.33 30.29
CA ILE A 163 0.35 24.54 29.80
C ILE A 163 0.23 24.15 28.33
N MET A 164 1.19 24.54 27.49
CA MET A 164 1.22 24.16 26.08
C MET A 164 1.24 22.64 25.89
N GLU A 165 1.99 21.90 26.72
CA GLU A 165 2.00 20.44 26.68
C GLU A 165 0.65 19.84 27.12
N GLN A 166 0.05 20.35 28.20
CA GLN A 166 -1.27 19.88 28.67
C GLN A 166 -2.36 20.05 27.59
N VAL A 167 -2.41 21.21 26.94
CA VAL A 167 -3.36 21.47 25.85
C VAL A 167 -3.06 20.60 24.62
N ALA A 168 -1.79 20.45 24.26
CA ALA A 168 -1.38 19.67 23.09
C ALA A 168 -1.64 18.16 23.21
N GLU A 169 -1.97 17.69 24.41
CA GLU A 169 -2.30 16.30 24.72
C GLU A 169 -3.79 16.11 25.01
N ASN A 170 -4.60 17.17 24.94
CA ASN A 170 -6.03 17.06 25.10
C ASN A 170 -6.68 16.48 23.83
N ALA A 171 -7.29 15.31 23.95
CA ALA A 171 -7.88 14.57 22.82
C ALA A 171 -9.04 15.30 22.14
N GLU A 172 -9.88 16.04 22.89
CA GLU A 172 -11.01 16.79 22.34
C GLU A 172 -10.52 17.96 21.49
N VAL A 173 -9.57 18.75 22.03
CA VAL A 173 -8.94 19.87 21.31
C VAL A 173 -8.23 19.40 20.05
N LEU A 174 -7.46 18.31 20.14
CA LEU A 174 -6.80 17.71 18.98
C LEU A 174 -7.81 17.27 17.92
N THR A 175 -8.90 16.62 18.32
CA THR A 175 -9.92 16.14 17.39
C THR A 175 -10.63 17.29 16.69
N GLU A 176 -11.07 18.30 17.42
CA GLU A 176 -11.75 19.48 16.85
C GLU A 176 -10.85 20.22 15.85
N LEU A 177 -9.60 20.51 16.25
CA LEU A 177 -8.66 21.24 15.41
C LEU A 177 -8.22 20.43 14.19
N ARG A 178 -7.99 19.12 14.35
CA ARG A 178 -7.62 18.23 13.24
C ARG A 178 -8.74 18.16 12.21
N GLU A 179 -10.00 18.04 12.64
CA GLU A 179 -11.14 18.00 11.72
C GLU A 179 -11.33 19.34 11.01
N ARG A 180 -11.18 20.46 11.73
CA ARG A 180 -11.24 21.79 11.12
C ARG A 180 -10.18 21.97 10.02
N VAL A 181 -8.93 21.63 10.30
CA VAL A 181 -7.84 21.72 9.31
C VAL A 181 -8.02 20.70 8.18
N TRP A 182 -8.60 19.54 8.43
CA TRP A 182 -8.92 18.58 7.36
C TRP A 182 -9.95 19.16 6.37
N GLN A 183 -10.99 19.83 6.88
CA GLN A 183 -12.04 20.41 6.04
C GLN A 183 -11.60 21.69 5.32
N GLN A 184 -10.76 22.51 5.93
CA GLN A 184 -10.42 23.84 5.40
C GLN A 184 -9.00 23.94 4.85
N GLY A 185 -8.11 23.06 5.28
CA GLY A 185 -6.67 23.16 5.02
C GLY A 185 -6.29 22.99 3.56
N ILE A 186 -5.27 23.73 3.15
CA ILE A 186 -4.74 23.75 1.79
C ILE A 186 -3.33 23.19 1.80
N VAL A 187 -3.08 22.15 1.01
CA VAL A 187 -1.71 21.72 0.73
C VAL A 187 -1.17 22.62 -0.37
N HIS A 188 -0.09 23.34 -0.08
CA HIS A 188 0.64 24.17 -1.03
C HIS A 188 2.00 23.54 -1.31
N ALA A 189 2.24 23.25 -2.59
CA ALA A 189 3.48 22.72 -3.11
C ALA A 189 4.23 23.78 -3.92
N THR A 190 5.50 23.96 -3.61
CA THR A 190 6.38 24.87 -4.36
C THR A 190 7.66 24.15 -4.78
N VAL A 191 8.25 24.53 -5.90
CA VAL A 191 9.59 24.04 -6.29
C VAL A 191 10.65 24.53 -5.31
N VAL A 192 11.63 23.69 -5.01
CA VAL A 192 12.81 24.11 -4.25
C VAL A 192 13.67 25.01 -5.12
N ALA A 193 13.99 26.21 -4.62
CA ALA A 193 14.76 27.21 -5.36
C ALA A 193 16.09 26.63 -5.88
N GLY A 194 16.34 26.78 -7.18
CA GLY A 194 17.56 26.30 -7.84
C GLY A 194 17.50 24.86 -8.37
N LYS A 195 16.36 24.15 -8.19
CA LYS A 195 16.15 22.79 -8.72
C LYS A 195 15.10 22.72 -9.83
N GLU A 196 14.76 23.84 -10.47
CA GLU A 196 13.66 23.92 -11.45
C GLU A 196 13.90 23.03 -12.68
N ALA A 197 15.15 22.95 -13.16
CA ALA A 197 15.50 22.10 -14.29
C ALA A 197 15.43 20.60 -13.95
N GLU A 198 15.88 20.21 -12.75
CA GLU A 198 15.83 18.84 -12.24
C GLU A 198 14.39 18.40 -11.94
N ALA A 199 13.57 19.34 -11.46
CA ALA A 199 12.18 19.12 -11.11
C ALA A 199 11.22 19.21 -12.30
N ALA A 200 11.70 19.24 -13.57
CA ALA A 200 10.88 19.41 -14.76
C ALA A 200 9.70 18.41 -14.87
N LYS A 201 9.86 17.20 -14.32
CA LYS A 201 8.79 16.18 -14.23
C LYS A 201 7.63 16.54 -13.29
N PHE A 202 7.84 17.49 -12.39
CA PHE A 202 6.87 18.01 -11.42
C PHE A 202 6.40 19.43 -11.75
N LYS A 203 6.58 19.88 -13.00
CA LYS A 203 6.27 21.26 -13.43
C LYS A 203 4.84 21.70 -13.08
N ASP A 204 3.88 20.79 -13.18
CA ASP A 204 2.47 21.04 -12.83
C ASP A 204 2.27 21.33 -11.33
N TYR A 205 3.28 21.05 -10.50
CA TYR A 205 3.26 21.19 -9.05
C TYR A 205 4.20 22.29 -8.51
N PHE A 206 4.77 23.14 -9.36
CA PHE A 206 5.70 24.20 -8.95
C PHE A 206 5.05 25.34 -8.14
N ASP A 207 3.75 25.55 -8.33
CA ASP A 207 2.92 26.44 -7.51
C ASP A 207 1.50 25.87 -7.43
N TYR A 208 1.38 24.73 -6.75
CA TYR A 208 0.12 24.00 -6.66
C TYR A 208 -0.52 24.18 -5.30
N ALA A 209 -1.79 24.57 -5.27
CA ALA A 209 -2.57 24.70 -4.04
C ALA A 209 -3.93 24.00 -4.17
N GLU A 210 -4.23 23.07 -3.27
CA GLU A 210 -5.52 22.37 -3.25
C GLU A 210 -5.95 22.00 -1.83
N ALA A 211 -7.26 21.96 -1.61
CA ALA A 211 -7.84 21.54 -0.33
C ALA A 211 -7.46 20.09 -0.01
N ILE A 212 -6.89 19.85 1.17
CA ILE A 212 -6.27 18.57 1.54
C ILE A 212 -7.21 17.37 1.37
N HIS A 213 -8.49 17.53 1.71
CA HIS A 213 -9.50 16.47 1.59
C HIS A 213 -9.99 16.20 0.16
N LYS A 214 -9.63 17.05 -0.82
CA LYS A 214 -10.02 16.90 -2.23
C LYS A 214 -8.91 16.35 -3.13
N ILE A 215 -7.67 16.30 -2.62
CA ILE A 215 -6.51 15.87 -3.41
C ILE A 215 -6.68 14.39 -3.80
N PRO A 216 -6.72 14.07 -5.10
CA PRO A 216 -6.84 12.68 -5.55
C PRO A 216 -5.52 11.92 -5.33
N SER A 217 -5.62 10.58 -5.24
CA SER A 217 -4.51 9.68 -4.91
C SER A 217 -3.26 9.89 -5.77
N HIS A 218 -3.41 9.94 -7.10
CA HIS A 218 -2.29 10.12 -8.03
C HIS A 218 -1.54 11.44 -7.82
N ARG A 219 -2.24 12.54 -7.52
CA ARG A 219 -1.62 13.84 -7.23
C ARG A 219 -0.95 13.84 -5.86
N ALA A 220 -1.60 13.27 -4.84
CA ALA A 220 -0.99 13.12 -3.52
C ALA A 220 0.34 12.36 -3.59
N LEU A 221 0.40 11.23 -4.32
CA LEU A 221 1.64 10.47 -4.51
C LEU A 221 2.69 11.24 -5.30
N ALA A 222 2.31 11.97 -6.36
CA ALA A 222 3.23 12.81 -7.13
C ALA A 222 3.86 13.92 -6.25
N LEU A 223 3.05 14.60 -5.44
CA LEU A 223 3.49 15.62 -4.48
C LEU A 223 4.46 15.02 -3.45
N LEU A 224 4.09 13.89 -2.84
CA LEU A 224 4.92 13.21 -1.84
C LEU A 224 6.24 12.71 -2.44
N ARG A 225 6.22 12.22 -3.68
CA ARG A 225 7.43 11.83 -4.40
C ARG A 225 8.33 13.03 -4.67
N GLY A 226 7.78 14.14 -5.17
CA GLY A 226 8.55 15.37 -5.37
C GLY A 226 9.18 15.89 -4.08
N ARG A 227 8.47 15.75 -2.96
CA ARG A 227 9.04 16.03 -1.62
C ARG A 227 10.16 15.07 -1.24
N ASN A 228 9.97 13.75 -1.40
CA ASN A 228 10.97 12.75 -1.00
C ASN A 228 12.24 12.81 -1.84
N GLU A 229 12.15 13.30 -3.08
CA GLU A 229 13.29 13.55 -3.94
C GLU A 229 13.92 14.95 -3.72
N ASP A 230 13.48 15.69 -2.69
CA ASP A 230 13.93 17.06 -2.36
C ASP A 230 13.76 18.07 -3.51
N LEU A 231 12.77 17.86 -4.39
CA LEU A 231 12.47 18.73 -5.55
C LEU A 231 11.30 19.69 -5.29
N LEU A 232 10.35 19.27 -4.45
CA LEU A 232 9.21 20.07 -4.01
C LEU A 232 9.21 20.28 -2.49
N GLN A 233 8.75 21.44 -2.05
CA GLN A 233 8.43 21.74 -0.67
C GLN A 233 6.91 21.66 -0.48
N LEU A 234 6.45 20.88 0.49
CA LEU A 234 5.02 20.75 0.83
C LEU A 234 4.72 21.42 2.16
N THR A 235 3.86 22.44 2.12
CA THR A 235 3.34 23.13 3.29
C THR A 235 1.84 22.88 3.42
N LEU A 236 1.36 22.70 4.64
CA LEU A 236 -0.08 22.73 4.91
C LEU A 236 -0.40 24.10 5.47
N LYS A 237 -1.40 24.76 4.90
CA LYS A 237 -2.00 25.97 5.43
C LYS A 237 -3.31 25.58 6.12
N PRO A 238 -3.66 26.15 7.29
CA PRO A 238 -4.87 25.79 8.01
C PRO A 238 -6.16 26.14 7.26
N ALA A 239 -6.12 27.16 6.40
CA ALA A 239 -7.15 27.49 5.42
C ALA A 239 -6.56 28.34 4.28
N VAL A 240 -7.41 28.80 3.35
CA VAL A 240 -7.03 29.78 2.30
C VAL A 240 -6.57 31.10 2.91
N ASP A 241 -7.34 31.65 3.86
CA ASP A 241 -6.92 32.77 4.69
C ASP A 241 -6.17 32.21 5.92
N GLU A 242 -4.85 32.13 5.77
CA GLU A 242 -3.96 31.55 6.78
C GLU A 242 -4.00 32.32 8.10
N GLN A 243 -4.03 33.66 8.05
CA GLN A 243 -3.99 34.48 9.26
C GLN A 243 -5.28 34.31 10.07
N LEU A 244 -6.44 34.49 9.42
CA LEU A 244 -7.73 34.32 10.07
C LEU A 244 -7.90 32.91 10.63
N ALA A 245 -7.47 31.89 9.89
CA ALA A 245 -7.57 30.51 10.35
C ALA A 245 -6.66 30.23 11.56
N HIS A 246 -5.43 30.77 11.60
CA HIS A 246 -4.60 30.63 12.78
C HIS A 246 -5.22 31.32 14.01
N GLU A 247 -5.84 32.49 13.84
CA GLU A 247 -6.54 33.19 14.92
C GLU A 247 -7.74 32.39 15.43
N GLN A 248 -8.58 31.88 14.51
CA GLN A 248 -9.75 31.07 14.86
C GLN A 248 -9.37 29.75 15.55
N CYS A 249 -8.30 29.08 15.12
CA CYS A 249 -7.82 27.87 15.79
C CYS A 249 -7.20 28.19 17.16
N ALA A 250 -6.52 29.33 17.31
CA ALA A 250 -6.06 29.79 18.63
C ALA A 250 -7.24 30.08 19.57
N GLN A 251 -8.36 30.61 19.06
CA GLN A 251 -9.59 30.83 19.86
C GLN A 251 -10.18 29.52 20.40
N VAL A 252 -10.10 28.42 19.65
CA VAL A 252 -10.51 27.09 20.14
C VAL A 252 -9.68 26.71 21.38
N VAL A 253 -8.37 26.93 21.33
CA VAL A 253 -7.47 26.70 22.46
C VAL A 253 -7.79 27.65 23.62
N SER A 254 -8.03 28.93 23.34
CA SER A 254 -8.41 29.91 24.37
C SER A 254 -9.71 29.53 25.07
N ARG A 255 -10.70 29.02 24.33
CA ARG A 255 -11.97 28.52 24.88
C ARG A 255 -11.74 27.30 25.78
N HIS A 256 -10.87 26.38 25.36
CA HIS A 256 -10.49 25.23 26.18
C HIS A 256 -9.79 25.64 27.49
N LEU A 257 -8.93 26.66 27.44
CA LEU A 257 -8.32 27.24 28.63
C LEU A 257 -9.25 28.13 29.47
N HIS A 258 -10.52 28.28 29.05
CA HIS A 258 -11.54 29.11 29.69
C HIS A 258 -11.15 30.60 29.82
N ILE A 259 -10.44 31.14 28.83
CA ILE A 259 -10.07 32.56 28.76
C ILE A 259 -11.32 33.37 28.42
N LYS A 260 -11.66 34.35 29.25
CA LYS A 260 -12.91 35.13 29.11
C LYS A 260 -12.66 36.62 28.93
N ASP A 261 -11.61 37.15 29.54
CA ASP A 261 -11.37 38.60 29.61
C ASP A 261 -9.88 38.91 29.61
N THR A 262 -9.34 39.27 28.43
CA THR A 262 -7.95 39.65 28.26
C THR A 262 -7.58 40.99 28.90
N ALA A 263 -8.53 41.73 29.48
CA ALA A 263 -8.19 42.86 30.35
C ALA A 263 -7.55 42.40 31.67
N LYS A 264 -7.75 41.13 32.06
CA LYS A 264 -7.10 40.56 33.24
C LYS A 264 -5.68 40.09 32.91
N PRO A 265 -4.67 40.36 33.77
CA PRO A 265 -3.27 40.09 33.43
C PRO A 265 -2.96 38.63 33.11
N ALA A 266 -3.49 37.67 33.88
CA ALA A 266 -3.26 36.25 33.60
C ALA A 266 -3.98 35.76 32.34
N ASP A 267 -5.20 36.23 32.06
CA ASP A 267 -5.93 35.89 30.83
C ASP A 267 -5.21 36.43 29.58
N ALA A 268 -4.60 37.63 29.66
CA ALA A 268 -3.77 38.17 28.58
C ALA A 268 -2.56 37.27 28.30
N TRP A 269 -1.83 36.86 29.34
CA TRP A 269 -0.69 35.96 29.21
C TRP A 269 -1.09 34.56 28.69
N LEU A 270 -2.23 34.04 29.15
CA LEU A 270 -2.78 32.76 28.70
C LEU A 270 -3.29 32.81 27.26
N SER A 271 -3.79 33.96 26.81
CA SER A 271 -4.20 34.14 25.40
C SER A 271 -3.00 34.00 24.47
N GLU A 272 -1.87 34.59 24.86
CA GLU A 272 -0.61 34.40 24.14
C GLU A 272 -0.11 32.95 24.25
N THR A 273 -0.26 32.30 25.41
CA THR A 273 0.04 30.87 25.59
C THR A 273 -0.81 29.99 24.67
N ALA A 274 -2.10 30.29 24.50
CA ALA A 274 -3.01 29.58 23.60
C ALA A 274 -2.56 29.71 22.13
N ARG A 275 -2.17 30.93 21.73
CA ARG A 275 -1.65 31.21 20.38
C ARG A 275 -0.37 30.41 20.11
N LEU A 276 0.55 30.37 21.07
CA LEU A 276 1.81 29.62 20.96
C LEU A 276 1.58 28.10 21.02
N ALA A 277 0.67 27.61 21.87
CA ALA A 277 0.26 26.21 21.92
C ALA A 277 -0.27 25.74 20.56
N TRP A 278 -1.13 26.55 19.94
CA TRP A 278 -1.62 26.30 18.59
C TRP A 278 -0.48 26.24 17.57
N LYS A 279 0.28 27.33 17.40
CA LYS A 279 1.27 27.45 16.32
C LYS A 279 2.45 26.49 16.45
N ILE A 280 2.97 26.28 17.67
CA ILE A 280 4.23 25.55 17.89
C ILE A 280 3.99 24.06 18.11
N LYS A 281 2.92 23.68 18.82
CA LYS A 281 2.68 22.28 19.24
C LYS A 281 1.57 21.63 18.41
N LEU A 282 0.34 22.15 18.50
CA LEU A 282 -0.85 21.54 17.93
C LEU A 282 -0.78 21.51 16.40
N PHE A 283 -0.50 22.65 15.76
CA PHE A 283 -0.48 22.77 14.30
C PHE A 283 0.64 21.94 13.68
N THR A 284 1.85 21.97 14.25
CA THR A 284 2.98 21.13 13.80
C THR A 284 2.63 19.65 13.83
N ARG A 285 1.92 19.20 14.87
CA ARG A 285 1.47 17.82 14.97
C ARG A 285 0.36 17.50 13.96
N ILE A 286 -0.66 18.35 13.89
CA ILE A 286 -1.79 18.18 12.97
C ILE A 286 -1.31 18.18 11.51
N ASP A 287 -0.32 19.00 11.16
CA ASP A 287 0.31 18.99 9.83
C ASP A 287 0.88 17.61 9.49
N VAL A 288 1.66 17.02 10.38
CA VAL A 288 2.22 15.68 10.21
C VAL A 288 1.12 14.63 10.15
N ASP A 289 0.16 14.66 11.08
CA ASP A 289 -0.95 13.70 11.15
C ASP A 289 -1.79 13.73 9.87
N LEU A 290 -2.12 14.91 9.36
CA LEU A 290 -2.98 15.05 8.18
C LEU A 290 -2.26 14.73 6.88
N LYS A 291 -0.96 15.06 6.75
CA LYS A 291 -0.14 14.61 5.62
C LYS A 291 0.01 13.09 5.61
N LEU A 292 0.15 12.46 6.78
CA LEU A 292 0.17 11.01 6.90
C LEU A 292 -1.19 10.40 6.50
N LYS A 293 -2.30 10.95 7.00
CA LYS A 293 -3.65 10.54 6.61
C LYS A 293 -3.88 10.63 5.10
N LEU A 294 -3.45 11.74 4.48
CA LEU A 294 -3.52 11.90 3.02
C LEU A 294 -2.69 10.83 2.29
N ARG A 295 -1.48 10.57 2.76
CA ARG A 295 -0.60 9.53 2.21
C ARG A 295 -1.24 8.15 2.29
N GLU A 296 -1.70 7.74 3.47
CA GLU A 296 -2.31 6.42 3.68
C GLU A 296 -3.55 6.22 2.80
N ALA A 297 -4.41 7.26 2.69
CA ALA A 297 -5.57 7.22 1.80
C ALA A 297 -5.17 7.11 0.32
N ALA A 298 -4.15 7.85 -0.11
CA ALA A 298 -3.66 7.82 -1.48
C ALA A 298 -2.98 6.50 -1.86
N GLU A 299 -2.22 5.91 -0.92
CA GLU A 299 -1.60 4.59 -1.08
C GLU A 299 -2.68 3.50 -1.18
N LEU A 300 -3.68 3.50 -0.30
CA LEU A 300 -4.75 2.50 -0.30
C LEU A 300 -5.55 2.50 -1.61
N GLU A 301 -5.94 3.68 -2.09
CA GLU A 301 -6.69 3.80 -3.35
C GLU A 301 -5.82 3.41 -4.56
N SER A 302 -4.54 3.78 -4.57
CA SER A 302 -3.62 3.38 -5.64
C SER A 302 -3.41 1.87 -5.67
N ILE A 303 -3.24 1.23 -4.50
CA ILE A 303 -3.13 -0.23 -4.39
C ILE A 303 -4.40 -0.92 -4.90
N ARG A 304 -5.58 -0.36 -4.64
CA ARG A 304 -6.84 -0.89 -5.19
C ARG A 304 -6.86 -0.84 -6.72
N VAL A 305 -6.41 0.26 -7.33
CA VAL A 305 -6.28 0.37 -8.79
C VAL A 305 -5.26 -0.63 -9.34
N PHE A 306 -4.11 -0.78 -8.68
CA PHE A 306 -3.09 -1.75 -9.05
C PHE A 306 -3.60 -3.19 -8.98
N ALA A 307 -4.37 -3.52 -7.93
CA ALA A 307 -5.02 -4.80 -7.76
C ALA A 307 -6.02 -5.09 -8.89
N SER A 308 -6.83 -4.10 -9.28
CA SER A 308 -7.75 -4.22 -10.43
C SER A 308 -6.99 -4.47 -11.73
N ASN A 309 -5.95 -3.68 -12.00
CA ASN A 309 -5.14 -3.82 -13.21
C ASN A 309 -4.44 -5.18 -13.28
N LEU A 310 -3.93 -5.68 -12.14
CA LEU A 310 -3.35 -7.02 -12.07
C LEU A 310 -4.39 -8.10 -12.34
N LYS A 311 -5.60 -7.98 -11.77
CA LYS A 311 -6.70 -8.92 -12.01
C LYS A 311 -7.03 -9.01 -13.50
N ASP A 312 -7.13 -7.88 -14.17
CA ASP A 312 -7.42 -7.83 -15.61
C ASP A 312 -6.30 -8.49 -16.45
N LEU A 313 -5.04 -8.33 -16.05
CA LEU A 313 -3.90 -8.99 -16.71
C LEU A 313 -3.92 -10.51 -16.49
N LEU A 314 -4.21 -10.96 -15.27
CA LEU A 314 -4.22 -12.38 -14.91
C LEU A 314 -5.40 -13.13 -15.53
N LEU A 315 -6.54 -12.46 -15.69
CA LEU A 315 -7.76 -13.04 -16.28
C LEU A 315 -7.91 -12.74 -17.77
N ALA A 316 -6.87 -12.19 -18.40
CA ALA A 316 -6.83 -12.03 -19.84
C ALA A 316 -7.04 -13.38 -20.54
N ALA A 317 -7.82 -13.38 -21.62
CA ALA A 317 -8.20 -14.60 -22.31
C ALA A 317 -6.96 -15.34 -22.86
N PRO A 318 -6.74 -16.61 -22.50
CA PRO A 318 -5.62 -17.39 -23.02
C PRO A 318 -5.83 -17.69 -24.51
N ALA A 319 -4.80 -17.48 -25.34
CA ALA A 319 -4.88 -17.83 -26.76
C ALA A 319 -4.85 -19.36 -27.00
N GLY A 320 -4.46 -20.12 -25.96
CA GLY A 320 -4.48 -21.57 -25.92
C GLY A 320 -3.19 -22.22 -26.42
N ALA A 321 -3.23 -23.54 -26.52
CA ALA A 321 -2.11 -24.40 -26.92
C ALA A 321 -1.80 -24.28 -28.43
N LYS A 322 -1.19 -23.16 -28.82
CA LYS A 322 -0.78 -22.84 -30.19
C LYS A 322 0.70 -22.50 -30.23
N THR A 323 1.42 -22.94 -31.26
CA THR A 323 2.83 -22.56 -31.44
C THR A 323 2.94 -21.04 -31.59
N THR A 324 3.73 -20.43 -30.72
CA THR A 324 3.77 -18.98 -30.55
C THR A 324 5.20 -18.46 -30.67
N MET A 325 5.39 -17.40 -31.44
CA MET A 325 6.64 -16.63 -31.47
C MET A 325 6.49 -15.41 -30.54
N GLY A 326 7.43 -15.22 -29.62
CA GLY A 326 7.57 -14.04 -28.78
C GLY A 326 8.60 -13.08 -29.33
N LEU A 327 8.20 -11.83 -29.48
CA LEU A 327 9.06 -10.71 -29.84
C LEU A 327 9.13 -9.76 -28.66
N ASP A 328 10.32 -9.63 -28.06
CA ASP A 328 10.66 -8.63 -27.06
C ASP A 328 11.34 -7.44 -27.76
N PRO A 329 10.61 -6.33 -28.01
CA PRO A 329 11.13 -5.21 -28.78
C PRO A 329 12.37 -4.58 -28.17
N GLY A 330 13.21 -4.00 -29.01
CA GLY A 330 14.39 -3.28 -28.58
C GLY A 330 15.02 -2.56 -29.74
N ILE A 331 15.53 -1.35 -29.49
CA ILE A 331 16.14 -0.49 -30.50
C ILE A 331 17.63 -0.83 -30.60
N ARG A 332 18.43 -0.37 -29.64
CA ARG A 332 19.89 -0.55 -29.64
C ARG A 332 20.34 -2.01 -29.47
N THR A 333 19.64 -2.78 -28.65
CA THR A 333 19.95 -4.18 -28.33
C THR A 333 19.27 -5.18 -29.27
N GLY A 334 18.53 -4.69 -30.26
CA GLY A 334 17.73 -5.52 -31.17
C GLY A 334 16.45 -6.06 -30.54
N VAL A 335 15.64 -6.69 -31.40
CA VAL A 335 14.42 -7.40 -31.01
C VAL A 335 14.81 -8.85 -30.73
N LYS A 336 14.47 -9.32 -29.53
CA LYS A 336 14.75 -10.69 -29.11
C LYS A 336 13.57 -11.57 -29.52
N VAL A 337 13.87 -12.73 -30.09
CA VAL A 337 12.91 -13.63 -30.69
C VAL A 337 13.01 -14.97 -29.98
N ALA A 338 11.87 -15.51 -29.57
CA ALA A 338 11.75 -16.87 -29.06
C ALA A 338 10.56 -17.57 -29.73
N VAL A 339 10.68 -18.86 -30.03
CA VAL A 339 9.58 -19.67 -30.53
C VAL A 339 9.29 -20.76 -29.52
N VAL A 340 8.04 -20.86 -29.07
CA VAL A 340 7.56 -21.92 -28.18
C VAL A 340 6.50 -22.77 -28.88
N ASP A 341 6.51 -24.07 -28.63
CA ASP A 341 5.47 -24.98 -29.14
C ASP A 341 4.13 -24.81 -28.41
N ALA A 342 3.12 -25.58 -28.81
CA ALA A 342 1.79 -25.58 -28.19
C ALA A 342 1.79 -25.90 -26.68
N THR A 343 2.84 -26.52 -26.14
CA THR A 343 2.99 -26.83 -24.71
C THR A 343 3.78 -25.76 -23.95
N GLY A 344 4.30 -24.74 -24.67
CA GLY A 344 5.17 -23.72 -24.12
C GLY A 344 6.64 -24.13 -24.03
N LYS A 345 7.04 -25.27 -24.62
CA LYS A 345 8.44 -25.68 -24.71
C LYS A 345 9.18 -24.79 -25.70
N LEU A 346 10.36 -24.30 -25.30
CA LEU A 346 11.22 -23.51 -26.17
C LEU A 346 11.75 -24.36 -27.33
N LEU A 347 11.58 -23.86 -28.56
CA LEU A 347 12.02 -24.50 -29.79
C LEU A 347 13.24 -23.81 -30.41
N ASP A 348 13.24 -22.49 -30.47
CA ASP A 348 14.31 -21.71 -31.10
C ASP A 348 14.36 -20.29 -30.53
N THR A 349 15.52 -19.64 -30.64
CA THR A 349 15.74 -18.26 -30.21
C THR A 349 16.72 -17.54 -31.13
N THR A 350 16.52 -16.24 -31.34
CA THR A 350 17.48 -15.40 -32.06
C THR A 350 17.34 -13.93 -31.67
N THR A 351 18.25 -13.09 -32.14
CA THR A 351 18.17 -11.63 -31.99
C THR A 351 18.31 -10.99 -33.36
N ILE A 352 17.32 -10.19 -33.74
CA ILE A 352 17.27 -9.44 -35.00
C ILE A 352 17.45 -7.94 -34.73
N TYR A 353 17.92 -7.19 -35.72
CA TYR A 353 18.20 -5.75 -35.56
C TYR A 353 17.50 -4.88 -36.62
N PRO A 354 16.16 -4.90 -36.67
CA PRO A 354 15.38 -4.18 -37.69
C PRO A 354 15.48 -2.66 -37.56
N HIS A 355 15.73 -2.14 -36.36
CA HIS A 355 15.66 -0.72 -36.01
C HIS A 355 17.03 -0.02 -36.08
N PRO A 356 17.07 1.33 -36.11
CA PRO A 356 18.31 2.07 -35.89
C PRO A 356 18.99 1.62 -34.58
N PRO A 357 20.32 1.50 -34.53
CA PRO A 357 21.29 1.98 -35.52
C PRO A 357 21.64 1.00 -36.64
N ARG A 358 21.23 -0.29 -36.58
CA ARG A 358 21.64 -1.28 -37.60
C ARG A 358 20.73 -1.31 -38.82
N GLN A 359 19.44 -0.99 -38.67
CA GLN A 359 18.45 -0.88 -39.76
C GLN A 359 18.36 -2.11 -40.68
N GLN A 360 18.50 -3.32 -40.14
CA GLN A 360 18.47 -4.58 -40.90
C GLN A 360 17.03 -5.06 -41.12
N TRP A 361 16.19 -4.22 -41.74
CA TRP A 361 14.74 -4.46 -41.85
C TRP A 361 14.41 -5.69 -42.69
N HIS A 362 15.00 -5.81 -43.88
CA HIS A 362 14.71 -6.90 -44.82
C HIS A 362 15.26 -8.25 -44.33
N GLU A 363 16.45 -8.26 -43.73
CA GLU A 363 17.05 -9.46 -43.14
C GLU A 363 16.23 -9.96 -41.95
N SER A 364 15.71 -9.03 -41.14
CA SER A 364 14.82 -9.35 -40.02
C SER A 364 13.52 -9.97 -40.51
N ILE A 365 12.90 -9.41 -41.56
CA ILE A 365 11.69 -9.98 -42.19
C ILE A 365 11.95 -11.42 -42.67
N ALA A 366 13.05 -11.65 -43.39
CA ALA A 366 13.40 -12.98 -43.90
C ALA A 366 13.63 -13.99 -42.77
N THR A 367 14.28 -13.55 -41.68
CA THR A 367 14.56 -14.38 -40.49
C THR A 367 13.25 -14.78 -39.79
N LEU A 368 12.35 -13.82 -39.57
CA LEU A 368 11.05 -14.09 -38.95
C LEU A 368 10.21 -15.04 -39.81
N ALA A 369 10.14 -14.81 -41.13
CA ALA A 369 9.40 -15.67 -42.05
C ALA A 369 9.94 -17.12 -42.05
N LYS A 370 11.27 -17.28 -42.01
CA LYS A 370 11.92 -18.59 -41.91
C LYS A 370 11.49 -19.33 -40.64
N LEU A 371 11.57 -18.68 -39.48
CA LEU A 371 11.19 -19.29 -38.19
C LEU A 371 9.70 -19.61 -38.12
N ILE A 372 8.84 -18.71 -38.63
CA ILE A 372 7.39 -18.93 -38.71
C ILE A 372 7.08 -20.18 -39.54
N LYS A 373 7.71 -20.30 -40.71
CA LYS A 373 7.51 -21.47 -41.60
C LYS A 373 8.07 -22.76 -40.99
N GLN A 374 9.27 -22.71 -40.42
CA GLN A 374 9.97 -23.87 -39.86
C GLN A 374 9.20 -24.51 -38.70
N HIS A 375 8.66 -23.68 -37.80
CA HIS A 375 7.97 -24.16 -36.60
C HIS A 375 6.45 -24.15 -36.72
N GLN A 376 5.90 -23.78 -37.88
CA GLN A 376 4.46 -23.64 -38.11
C GLN A 376 3.81 -22.72 -37.06
N VAL A 377 4.43 -21.55 -36.85
CA VAL A 377 3.95 -20.56 -35.87
C VAL A 377 2.56 -20.08 -36.25
N GLN A 378 1.64 -20.14 -35.29
CA GLN A 378 0.24 -19.72 -35.46
C GLN A 378 0.00 -18.34 -34.87
N LEU A 379 0.76 -17.97 -33.84
CA LEU A 379 0.65 -16.70 -33.12
C LEU A 379 1.99 -15.99 -33.03
N VAL A 380 1.99 -14.67 -33.21
CA VAL A 380 3.15 -13.80 -32.95
C VAL A 380 2.76 -12.82 -31.86
N SER A 381 3.35 -12.98 -30.68
CA SER A 381 3.20 -12.08 -29.54
C SER A 381 4.27 -11.00 -29.57
N ILE A 382 3.86 -9.74 -29.36
CA ILE A 382 4.75 -8.57 -29.40
C ILE A 382 4.66 -7.84 -28.06
N GLY A 383 5.78 -7.69 -27.35
CA GLY A 383 5.84 -6.86 -26.14
C GLY A 383 5.45 -5.41 -26.41
N ASN A 384 4.83 -4.75 -25.44
CA ASN A 384 4.32 -3.38 -25.57
C ASN A 384 5.31 -2.29 -25.10
N GLY A 385 6.60 -2.60 -24.97
CA GLY A 385 7.62 -1.65 -24.54
C GLY A 385 8.30 -0.86 -25.66
N THR A 386 9.57 -0.57 -25.44
CA THR A 386 10.35 0.34 -26.29
C THR A 386 10.64 -0.29 -27.66
N GLY A 387 10.18 0.35 -28.73
CA GLY A 387 10.30 -0.17 -30.10
C GLY A 387 9.15 -1.09 -30.52
N SER A 388 8.08 -1.19 -29.72
CA SER A 388 6.94 -2.05 -29.98
C SER A 388 6.16 -1.64 -31.23
N ARG A 389 5.93 -0.34 -31.45
CA ARG A 389 5.22 0.19 -32.63
C ARG A 389 5.94 -0.15 -33.93
N GLU A 390 7.26 0.00 -33.95
CA GLU A 390 8.12 -0.32 -35.08
C GLU A 390 8.17 -1.83 -35.31
N THR A 391 8.23 -2.63 -34.23
CA THR A 391 8.19 -4.10 -34.32
C THR A 391 6.83 -4.61 -34.80
N ASP A 392 5.73 -3.98 -34.40
CA ASP A 392 4.39 -4.29 -34.91
C ASP A 392 4.26 -4.03 -36.41
N THR A 393 4.89 -2.95 -36.88
CA THR A 393 4.99 -2.62 -38.31
C THR A 393 5.83 -3.66 -39.06
N LEU A 394 6.96 -4.09 -38.49
CA LEU A 394 7.80 -5.15 -39.05
C LEU A 394 7.01 -6.45 -39.26
N VAL A 395 6.25 -6.89 -38.26
CA VAL A 395 5.44 -8.11 -38.37
C VAL A 395 4.32 -7.94 -39.40
N ALA A 396 3.71 -6.76 -39.51
CA ALA A 396 2.74 -6.48 -40.57
C ALA A 396 3.34 -6.62 -41.97
N ASP A 397 4.60 -6.21 -42.15
CA ASP A 397 5.28 -6.35 -43.43
C ASP A 397 5.70 -7.80 -43.72
N VAL A 398 6.03 -8.61 -42.70
CA VAL A 398 6.16 -10.07 -42.86
C VAL A 398 4.87 -10.67 -43.40
N MET A 399 3.71 -10.30 -42.84
CA MET A 399 2.40 -10.78 -43.30
C MET A 399 2.10 -10.39 -44.75
N LYS A 400 2.50 -9.18 -45.18
CA LYS A 400 2.32 -8.71 -46.56
C LYS A 400 3.24 -9.43 -47.54
N GLN A 401 4.52 -9.58 -47.21
CA GLN A 401 5.53 -10.16 -48.11
C GLN A 401 5.42 -11.69 -48.20
N TYR A 402 4.94 -12.36 -47.15
CA TYR A 402 4.78 -13.81 -47.09
C TYR A 402 3.31 -14.19 -46.82
N SER A 403 2.42 -13.83 -47.74
CA SER A 403 0.95 -14.03 -47.61
C SER A 403 0.49 -15.48 -47.43
N ASP A 404 1.35 -16.43 -47.79
CA ASP A 404 1.10 -17.87 -47.63
C ASP A 404 1.24 -18.32 -46.17
N LEU A 405 1.99 -17.58 -45.35
CA LEU A 405 2.11 -17.85 -43.92
C LEU A 405 0.85 -17.36 -43.19
N LYS A 406 0.10 -18.29 -42.59
CA LYS A 406 -1.12 -17.97 -41.83
C LYS A 406 -0.81 -17.91 -40.35
N PHE A 407 -0.68 -16.70 -39.82
CA PHE A 407 -0.51 -16.45 -38.39
C PHE A 407 -1.24 -15.17 -37.98
N THR A 408 -1.47 -15.00 -36.68
CA THR A 408 -2.07 -13.79 -36.09
C THR A 408 -1.05 -13.08 -35.23
N LYS A 409 -0.92 -11.75 -35.37
CA LYS A 409 -0.11 -10.93 -34.47
C LYS A 409 -0.96 -10.35 -33.35
N ILE A 410 -0.44 -10.35 -32.12
CA ILE A 410 -1.10 -9.84 -30.92
C ILE A 410 -0.08 -9.10 -30.06
N THR A 411 -0.42 -7.89 -29.62
CA THR A 411 0.38 -7.16 -28.64
C THR A 411 0.06 -7.64 -27.24
N VAL A 412 1.09 -7.88 -26.43
CA VAL A 412 0.96 -8.30 -25.02
C VAL A 412 1.73 -7.35 -24.11
N SER A 413 1.30 -7.24 -22.86
CA SER A 413 2.06 -6.53 -21.85
C SER A 413 3.41 -7.20 -21.65
N GLU A 414 4.51 -6.45 -21.61
CA GLU A 414 5.84 -6.95 -21.22
C GLU A 414 6.12 -6.75 -19.72
N ALA A 415 5.15 -6.24 -18.95
CA ALA A 415 5.30 -5.97 -17.53
C ALA A 415 5.85 -7.22 -16.80
N GLY A 416 6.93 -7.03 -16.04
CA GLY A 416 7.60 -8.10 -15.31
C GLY A 416 8.45 -9.07 -16.14
N ALA A 417 8.51 -8.96 -17.49
CA ALA A 417 9.31 -9.87 -18.32
C ALA A 417 10.82 -9.76 -18.03
N SER A 418 11.32 -8.55 -17.79
CA SER A 418 12.71 -8.29 -17.41
C SER A 418 13.04 -8.82 -16.00
N VAL A 419 12.08 -8.71 -15.07
CA VAL A 419 12.21 -9.25 -13.71
C VAL A 419 12.22 -10.78 -13.75
N TYR A 420 11.32 -11.39 -14.53
CA TYR A 420 11.36 -12.82 -14.79
C TYR A 420 12.72 -13.25 -15.36
N SER A 421 13.20 -12.60 -16.43
CA SER A 421 14.43 -13.02 -17.10
C SER A 421 15.66 -13.04 -16.19
N ALA A 422 15.72 -12.11 -15.23
CA ALA A 422 16.78 -11.98 -14.26
C ALA A 422 16.57 -12.85 -12.99
N SER A 423 15.41 -13.53 -12.88
CA SER A 423 15.07 -14.33 -11.70
C SER A 423 15.84 -15.67 -11.66
N GLU A 424 16.03 -16.19 -10.45
CA GLU A 424 16.57 -17.54 -10.24
C GLU A 424 15.68 -18.61 -10.88
N LEU A 425 14.37 -18.41 -10.92
CA LEU A 425 13.43 -19.32 -11.55
C LEU A 425 13.70 -19.43 -13.06
N ALA A 426 13.83 -18.30 -13.76
CA ALA A 426 14.15 -18.31 -15.18
C ALA A 426 15.56 -18.88 -15.46
N ALA A 427 16.52 -18.64 -14.56
CA ALA A 427 17.85 -19.24 -14.67
C ALA A 427 17.81 -20.77 -14.52
N LYS A 428 16.92 -21.31 -13.68
CA LYS A 428 16.69 -22.76 -13.57
C LYS A 428 15.92 -23.33 -14.76
N GLU A 429 14.94 -22.60 -15.30
CA GLU A 429 14.19 -23.03 -16.49
C GLU A 429 15.05 -23.00 -17.76
N PHE A 430 15.96 -22.03 -17.89
CA PHE A 430 16.80 -21.82 -19.06
C PHE A 430 18.26 -21.49 -18.71
N PRO A 431 19.05 -22.46 -18.22
CA PRO A 431 20.42 -22.23 -17.77
C PRO A 431 21.34 -21.71 -18.89
N ASP A 432 21.20 -22.28 -20.09
CA ASP A 432 22.06 -22.02 -21.24
C ASP A 432 21.62 -20.81 -22.09
N LEU A 433 20.48 -20.19 -21.74
CA LEU A 433 19.92 -19.06 -22.47
C LEU A 433 20.35 -17.74 -21.84
N ASP A 434 20.82 -16.80 -22.68
CA ASP A 434 21.13 -15.44 -22.26
C ASP A 434 19.92 -14.75 -21.63
N VAL A 435 20.17 -13.90 -20.63
CA VAL A 435 19.13 -13.18 -19.88
C VAL A 435 18.20 -12.40 -20.82
N SER A 436 18.73 -11.76 -21.87
CA SER A 436 17.92 -10.96 -22.78
C SER A 436 16.91 -11.78 -23.59
N LEU A 437 17.18 -13.06 -23.85
CA LEU A 437 16.31 -13.95 -24.63
C LEU A 437 15.21 -14.58 -23.75
N ARG A 438 15.45 -14.76 -22.44
CA ARG A 438 14.44 -15.29 -21.50
C ARG A 438 13.18 -14.43 -21.45
N GLY A 439 13.32 -13.11 -21.62
CA GLY A 439 12.19 -12.18 -21.70
C GLY A 439 11.26 -12.50 -22.88
N ALA A 440 11.82 -12.78 -24.06
CA ALA A 440 11.05 -13.15 -25.24
C ALA A 440 10.30 -14.48 -25.05
N VAL A 441 10.87 -15.44 -24.31
CA VAL A 441 10.17 -16.68 -23.94
C VAL A 441 8.95 -16.39 -23.08
N SER A 442 9.07 -15.49 -22.09
CA SER A 442 7.95 -15.09 -21.24
C SER A 442 6.86 -14.37 -22.03
N ILE A 443 7.22 -13.51 -22.98
CA ILE A 443 6.26 -12.85 -23.88
C ILE A 443 5.47 -13.88 -24.70
N ALA A 444 6.15 -14.91 -25.23
CA ALA A 444 5.50 -15.98 -25.99
C ALA A 444 4.51 -16.79 -25.14
N ARG A 445 4.95 -17.26 -23.96
CA ARG A 445 4.14 -18.09 -23.05
C ARG A 445 2.94 -17.35 -22.49
N ARG A 446 3.10 -16.06 -22.19
CA ARG A 446 2.02 -15.21 -21.66
C ARG A 446 0.86 -15.06 -22.63
N LEU A 447 1.09 -15.09 -23.94
CA LEU A 447 -0.02 -15.09 -24.90
C LEU A 447 -0.78 -16.42 -24.87
N GLN A 448 -0.09 -17.54 -24.68
CA GLN A 448 -0.71 -18.87 -24.59
C GLN A 448 -1.59 -18.97 -23.35
N ASP A 449 -1.05 -18.60 -22.18
CA ASP A 449 -1.74 -18.56 -20.89
C ASP A 449 -1.14 -17.45 -20.00
N PRO A 450 -1.82 -16.29 -19.90
CA PRO A 450 -1.35 -15.17 -19.08
C PRO A 450 -1.20 -15.54 -17.61
N LEU A 451 -2.16 -16.29 -17.06
CA LEU A 451 -2.18 -16.66 -15.66
C LEU A 451 -0.99 -17.56 -15.33
N ALA A 452 -0.75 -18.61 -16.11
CA ALA A 452 0.31 -19.58 -15.85
C ALA A 452 1.73 -18.98 -15.95
N GLU A 453 1.91 -17.94 -16.76
CA GLU A 453 3.19 -17.27 -16.92
C GLU A 453 3.39 -16.13 -15.91
N LEU A 454 2.38 -15.29 -15.65
CA LEU A 454 2.50 -14.16 -14.74
C LEU A 454 2.68 -14.57 -13.27
N VAL A 455 2.13 -15.71 -12.83
CA VAL A 455 2.32 -16.23 -11.45
C VAL A 455 3.77 -16.62 -11.13
N LYS A 456 4.64 -16.71 -12.15
CA LYS A 456 6.08 -16.96 -11.96
C LYS A 456 6.84 -15.71 -11.50
N ILE A 457 6.21 -14.55 -11.60
CA ILE A 457 6.79 -13.25 -11.25
C ILE A 457 6.25 -12.85 -9.89
N ASP A 458 7.09 -12.23 -9.07
CA ASP A 458 6.64 -11.58 -7.83
C ASP A 458 5.56 -10.53 -8.20
N PRO A 459 4.32 -10.62 -7.67
CA PRO A 459 3.21 -9.78 -8.11
C PRO A 459 3.50 -8.28 -8.01
N LYS A 460 4.25 -7.83 -6.98
CA LYS A 460 4.66 -6.42 -6.84
C LYS A 460 5.69 -5.95 -7.86
N SER A 461 6.28 -6.87 -8.62
CA SER A 461 7.23 -6.59 -9.68
C SER A 461 6.57 -6.59 -11.07
N ILE A 462 5.30 -6.98 -11.16
CA ILE A 462 4.49 -6.77 -12.35
C ILE A 462 4.08 -5.29 -12.32
N GLY A 463 4.56 -4.51 -13.28
CA GLY A 463 4.23 -3.09 -13.39
C GLY A 463 2.76 -2.89 -13.77
N VAL A 464 1.93 -2.57 -12.77
CA VAL A 464 0.47 -2.46 -12.90
C VAL A 464 -0.04 -1.04 -12.67
N GLY A 465 0.84 -0.08 -12.39
CA GLY A 465 0.47 1.33 -12.40
C GLY A 465 1.63 2.29 -12.11
N GLN A 466 1.34 3.58 -12.29
CA GLN A 466 2.29 4.64 -11.97
C GLN A 466 2.48 4.74 -10.45
N TYR A 467 3.68 5.12 -10.01
CA TYR A 467 4.02 5.30 -8.59
C TYR A 467 3.92 4.03 -7.73
N GLN A 468 3.89 2.83 -8.34
CA GLN A 468 3.85 1.55 -7.63
C GLN A 468 5.02 1.36 -6.65
N HIS A 469 6.18 1.95 -6.93
CA HIS A 469 7.34 1.91 -6.02
C HIS A 469 7.26 2.95 -4.88
N ASP A 470 6.35 3.91 -5.00
CA ASP A 470 6.20 5.03 -4.06
C ASP A 470 5.15 4.75 -2.96
N VAL A 471 4.37 3.67 -3.09
CA VAL A 471 3.40 3.23 -2.07
C VAL A 471 4.03 2.29 -1.03
N ASN A 472 3.30 2.01 0.05
CA ASN A 472 3.69 1.02 1.05
C ASN A 472 3.85 -0.38 0.44
N GLN A 473 5.09 -0.85 0.33
CA GLN A 473 5.43 -2.09 -0.35
C GLN A 473 4.90 -3.34 0.37
N VAL A 474 4.67 -3.29 1.69
CA VAL A 474 4.10 -4.42 2.44
C VAL A 474 2.61 -4.55 2.15
N GLN A 475 1.89 -3.43 2.14
CA GLN A 475 0.46 -3.41 1.79
C GLN A 475 0.25 -3.77 0.31
N LEU A 476 1.11 -3.26 -0.58
CA LEU A 476 1.10 -3.61 -2.00
C LEU A 476 1.26 -5.12 -2.21
N ALA A 477 2.29 -5.72 -1.61
CA ALA A 477 2.53 -7.16 -1.74
C ALA A 477 1.31 -7.98 -1.29
N ARG A 478 0.77 -7.68 -0.10
CA ARG A 478 -0.44 -8.35 0.42
C ARG A 478 -1.64 -8.21 -0.51
N GLY A 479 -1.88 -6.99 -1.03
CA GLY A 479 -3.00 -6.71 -1.93
C GLY A 479 -2.89 -7.46 -3.26
N LEU A 480 -1.70 -7.49 -3.86
CA LEU A 480 -1.47 -8.18 -5.13
C LEU A 480 -1.42 -9.71 -4.98
N ASP A 481 -0.85 -10.22 -3.88
CA ASP A 481 -0.87 -11.66 -3.56
C ASP A 481 -2.32 -12.17 -3.42
N ALA A 482 -3.19 -11.39 -2.78
CA ALA A 482 -4.60 -11.73 -2.66
C ALA A 482 -5.30 -11.82 -4.03
N VAL A 483 -5.00 -10.88 -4.95
CA VAL A 483 -5.54 -10.92 -6.32
C VAL A 483 -5.06 -12.15 -7.08
N VAL A 484 -3.77 -12.51 -6.95
CA VAL A 484 -3.23 -13.71 -7.58
C VAL A 484 -3.92 -14.96 -7.05
N GLU A 485 -4.07 -15.08 -5.73
CA GLU A 485 -4.82 -16.18 -5.10
C GLU A 485 -6.25 -16.25 -5.65
N ASP A 486 -6.97 -15.13 -5.70
CA ASP A 486 -8.35 -15.09 -6.22
C ASP A 486 -8.42 -15.54 -7.69
N CYS A 487 -7.54 -15.02 -8.55
CA CYS A 487 -7.53 -15.36 -9.97
C CYS A 487 -7.23 -16.84 -10.22
N VAL A 488 -6.21 -17.38 -9.54
CA VAL A 488 -5.81 -18.78 -9.70
C VAL A 488 -6.92 -19.73 -9.24
N ASN A 489 -7.54 -19.45 -8.09
CA ASN A 489 -8.59 -20.31 -7.55
C ASN A 489 -9.93 -20.13 -8.27
N ALA A 490 -10.19 -18.97 -8.88
CA ALA A 490 -11.35 -18.77 -9.75
C ALA A 490 -11.26 -19.63 -11.03
N VAL A 491 -10.11 -19.61 -11.70
CA VAL A 491 -9.87 -20.38 -12.95
C VAL A 491 -9.72 -21.88 -12.65
N GLY A 492 -9.05 -22.21 -11.54
CA GLY A 492 -8.68 -23.58 -11.19
C GLY A 492 -7.52 -24.10 -12.02
N VAL A 493 -6.77 -25.05 -11.46
CA VAL A 493 -5.45 -25.45 -11.96
C VAL A 493 -5.45 -26.91 -12.36
N ASP A 494 -5.04 -27.24 -13.59
CA ASP A 494 -4.79 -28.63 -13.97
C ASP A 494 -3.50 -29.14 -13.31
N VAL A 495 -3.67 -30.09 -12.39
CA VAL A 495 -2.59 -30.60 -11.55
C VAL A 495 -1.54 -31.40 -12.34
N ASN A 496 -1.89 -31.88 -13.54
CA ASN A 496 -0.99 -32.67 -14.37
C ASN A 496 -0.06 -31.79 -15.22
N THR A 497 -0.42 -30.54 -15.47
CA THR A 497 0.34 -29.62 -16.33
C THR A 497 0.90 -28.41 -15.58
N ALA A 498 0.29 -28.01 -14.47
CA ALA A 498 0.67 -26.81 -13.72
C ALA A 498 2.12 -26.81 -13.25
N SER A 499 2.73 -25.63 -13.23
CA SER A 499 4.05 -25.40 -12.64
C SER A 499 3.96 -25.35 -11.11
N VAL A 500 5.11 -25.49 -10.44
CA VAL A 500 5.21 -25.27 -8.99
C VAL A 500 4.73 -23.86 -8.61
N ALA A 501 5.08 -22.86 -9.44
CA ALA A 501 4.68 -21.46 -9.21
C ALA A 501 3.16 -21.28 -9.24
N LEU A 502 2.46 -21.94 -10.17
CA LEU A 502 1.00 -21.89 -10.25
C LEU A 502 0.34 -22.67 -9.10
N LEU A 503 0.84 -23.88 -8.79
CA LEU A 503 0.32 -24.70 -7.69
C LEU A 503 0.44 -24.01 -6.34
N LYS A 504 1.52 -23.26 -6.09
CA LYS A 504 1.72 -22.51 -4.85
C LYS A 504 0.60 -21.52 -4.55
N GLN A 505 -0.08 -21.01 -5.59
CA GLN A 505 -1.18 -20.04 -5.46
C GLN A 505 -2.55 -20.70 -5.23
N VAL A 506 -2.62 -22.04 -5.28
CA VAL A 506 -3.86 -22.76 -4.99
C VAL A 506 -4.11 -22.76 -3.49
N SER A 507 -5.35 -22.46 -3.12
CA SER A 507 -5.83 -22.46 -1.73
C SER A 507 -5.38 -23.71 -0.98
N GLY A 508 -4.73 -23.51 0.17
CA GLY A 508 -4.26 -24.60 1.04
C GLY A 508 -2.95 -25.27 0.62
N LEU A 509 -2.33 -24.88 -0.50
CA LEU A 509 -1.02 -25.37 -0.91
C LEU A 509 0.10 -24.44 -0.46
N SER A 510 1.26 -25.04 -0.16
CA SER A 510 2.50 -24.32 0.11
C SER A 510 3.52 -24.62 -0.98
N ALA A 511 4.64 -23.88 -1.01
CA ALA A 511 5.73 -24.12 -1.95
C ALA A 511 6.24 -25.58 -1.88
N SER A 512 6.48 -26.10 -0.66
CA SER A 512 6.96 -27.47 -0.46
C SER A 512 5.94 -28.52 -0.94
N VAL A 513 4.65 -28.31 -0.68
CA VAL A 513 3.62 -29.25 -1.16
C VAL A 513 3.49 -29.20 -2.68
N SER A 514 3.63 -28.01 -3.29
CA SER A 514 3.59 -27.83 -4.74
C SER A 514 4.75 -28.54 -5.45
N GLU A 515 5.95 -28.47 -4.89
CA GLU A 515 7.11 -29.24 -5.35
C GLU A 515 6.86 -30.75 -5.25
N ASN A 516 6.30 -31.21 -4.12
CA ASN A 516 5.98 -32.62 -3.92
C ASN A 516 4.91 -33.12 -4.91
N ILE A 517 3.92 -32.31 -5.28
CA ILE A 517 2.92 -32.66 -6.30
C ILE A 517 3.62 -32.90 -7.65
N VAL A 518 4.51 -31.99 -8.05
CA VAL A 518 5.25 -32.09 -9.31
C VAL A 518 6.21 -33.27 -9.30
N ALA A 519 6.94 -33.49 -8.20
CA ALA A 519 7.80 -34.66 -8.04
C ALA A 519 6.99 -35.97 -8.11
N PHE A 520 5.86 -36.04 -7.40
CA PHE A 520 4.99 -37.21 -7.40
C PHE A 520 4.50 -37.56 -8.79
N ARG A 521 4.03 -36.59 -9.60
CA ARG A 521 3.58 -36.88 -10.97
C ARG A 521 4.72 -37.25 -11.91
N ASN A 522 5.93 -36.73 -11.68
CA ASN A 522 7.11 -37.09 -12.47
C ASN A 522 7.54 -38.54 -12.20
N GLU A 523 7.45 -38.98 -10.94
CA GLU A 523 7.83 -40.34 -10.52
C GLU A 523 6.74 -41.39 -10.79
N ASN A 524 5.48 -41.04 -10.58
CA ASN A 524 4.36 -41.99 -10.59
C ASN A 524 3.45 -41.86 -11.83
N GLY A 525 3.75 -40.90 -12.71
CA GLY A 525 2.91 -40.51 -13.84
C GLY A 525 1.75 -39.59 -13.45
N ALA A 526 0.93 -39.22 -14.44
CA ALA A 526 -0.19 -38.31 -14.27
C ALA A 526 -1.22 -38.81 -13.23
N PHE A 527 -1.77 -37.88 -12.45
CA PHE A 527 -2.91 -38.15 -11.58
C PHE A 527 -4.13 -38.51 -12.44
N LYS A 528 -4.84 -39.58 -12.05
CA LYS A 528 -6.07 -40.07 -12.70
C LYS A 528 -7.33 -39.60 -11.98
N ASN A 529 -7.22 -39.22 -10.72
CA ASN A 529 -8.30 -38.64 -9.94
C ASN A 529 -7.75 -37.88 -8.73
N ARG A 530 -8.56 -36.97 -8.18
CA ARG A 530 -8.19 -36.15 -7.02
C ARG A 530 -7.80 -36.96 -5.78
N LYS A 531 -8.38 -38.15 -5.57
CA LYS A 531 -8.06 -38.98 -4.37
C LYS A 531 -6.59 -39.40 -4.33
N GLN A 532 -5.93 -39.48 -5.48
CA GLN A 532 -4.50 -39.78 -5.53
C GLN A 532 -3.63 -38.67 -4.94
N LEU A 533 -4.11 -37.42 -4.88
CA LEU A 533 -3.39 -36.32 -4.23
C LEU A 533 -3.14 -36.60 -2.75
N LYS A 534 -4.01 -37.37 -2.07
CA LYS A 534 -3.79 -37.79 -0.68
C LYS A 534 -2.52 -38.63 -0.47
N LYS A 535 -1.91 -39.14 -1.53
CA LYS A 535 -0.64 -39.88 -1.49
C LYS A 535 0.58 -38.96 -1.59
N VAL A 536 0.38 -37.68 -1.90
CA VAL A 536 1.46 -36.71 -2.03
C VAL A 536 2.05 -36.43 -0.63
N PRO A 537 3.37 -36.53 -0.45
CA PRO A 537 4.00 -36.23 0.82
C PRO A 537 3.65 -34.84 1.34
N ARG A 538 3.34 -34.75 2.64
CA ARG A 538 3.00 -33.50 3.36
C ARG A 538 1.69 -32.83 2.93
N LEU A 539 0.90 -33.41 2.02
CA LEU A 539 -0.47 -32.96 1.76
C LEU A 539 -1.43 -33.60 2.80
N GLY A 540 -1.60 -32.93 3.94
CA GLY A 540 -2.52 -33.37 4.99
C GLY A 540 -4.00 -33.23 4.60
N ASP A 541 -4.90 -33.87 5.36
CA ASP A 541 -6.35 -33.87 5.04
C ASP A 541 -6.96 -32.48 4.96
N LYS A 542 -6.53 -31.55 5.82
CA LYS A 542 -7.01 -30.15 5.80
C LYS A 542 -6.54 -29.40 4.55
N ALA A 543 -5.26 -29.52 4.19
CA ALA A 543 -4.73 -28.93 2.97
C ALA A 543 -5.41 -29.53 1.73
N TYR A 544 -5.66 -30.84 1.73
CA TYR A 544 -6.43 -31.51 0.68
C TYR A 544 -7.86 -30.97 0.59
N GLU A 545 -8.57 -30.78 1.72
CA GLU A 545 -9.91 -30.19 1.73
C GLU A 545 -9.91 -28.79 1.09
N GLN A 546 -8.93 -27.95 1.47
CA GLN A 546 -8.81 -26.59 0.97
C GLN A 546 -8.43 -26.51 -0.52
N ALA A 547 -7.66 -27.48 -1.04
CA ALA A 547 -7.09 -27.43 -2.40
C ALA A 547 -7.86 -28.27 -3.43
N ALA A 548 -8.44 -29.41 -3.04
CA ALA A 548 -8.94 -30.41 -3.98
C ALA A 548 -10.04 -29.88 -4.92
N GLY A 549 -10.84 -28.92 -4.46
CA GLY A 549 -11.88 -28.30 -5.27
C GLY A 549 -11.33 -27.43 -6.42
N PHE A 550 -10.11 -26.90 -6.26
CA PHE A 550 -9.46 -25.99 -7.20
C PHE A 550 -8.49 -26.70 -8.15
N LEU A 551 -8.05 -27.92 -7.79
CA LEU A 551 -7.22 -28.78 -8.64
C LEU A 551 -8.10 -29.59 -9.60
N ARG A 552 -7.86 -29.47 -10.91
CA ARG A 552 -8.46 -30.26 -11.99
C ARG A 552 -7.52 -31.39 -12.38
N VAL A 553 -8.08 -32.52 -12.84
CA VAL A 553 -7.35 -33.73 -13.25
C VAL A 553 -7.74 -34.08 -14.67
#